data_AF-A0A918VFX3-F1
#
_entry.id   AF-A0A918VFX3-F1
#
_cell.length_a   1.000
_cell.length_b   1.000
_cell.length_c   1.000
_cell.angle_alpha   90.00
_cell.angle_beta   90.00
_cell.angle_gamma   90.00
#
_symmetry.space_group_name_H-M   'P 1'
#
loop_
_entity.id
_entity.type
_entity.pdbx_description
1 polymer ?
#
loop_
_entity_poly.entity_id
_entity_poly.type
_entity_poly.pdbx_seq_one_letter_code
_entity_poly.pdbx_strand_id
1 'polypeptide(L)' 'MSREVKIEFLNPSGKWELLSEFNMEYLSMHKDRTLSGTTRAGTSTTFRAIAVDSGEVLDMWHSDEG' A
#
# COMPACT_ATOMS: atom_id res chain seq x y z
N MET A 1 -14.45 0.31 15.59
CA MET A 1 -14.81 0.85 14.26
C MET A 1 -13.60 0.60 13.38
N SER A 2 -13.78 -0.16 12.31
CA SER A 2 -12.72 -0.45 11.33
C SER A 2 -12.47 0.81 10.48
N ARG A 3 -11.24 1.31 10.46
CA ARG A 3 -10.81 2.46 9.64
C ARG A 3 -10.51 1.98 8.22
N GLU A 4 -10.92 2.69 7.18
CA GLU A 4 -10.59 2.34 5.79
C GLU A 4 -9.22 2.87 5.38
N VAL A 5 -8.47 2.07 4.63
CA VAL A 5 -7.12 2.38 4.17
C VAL A 5 -7.00 2.04 2.69
N LYS A 6 -6.41 2.96 1.93
CA LYS A 6 -5.99 2.71 0.55
C LYS A 6 -4.48 2.50 0.47
N ILE A 7 -4.07 1.60 -0.41
CA ILE A 7 -2.68 1.31 -0.72
C ILE A 7 -2.35 1.93 -2.05
N GLU A 8 -1.36 2.80 -2.06
CA GLU A 8 -0.81 3.35 -3.29
C GLU A 8 0.62 2.87 -3.46
N PHE A 9 1.04 2.68 -4.71
CA PHE A 9 2.42 2.39 -5.07
C PHE A 9 3.01 3.52 -5.90
N LEU A 10 4.29 3.80 -5.71
CA LEU A 10 5.02 4.79 -6.48
C LEU A 10 5.48 4.14 -7.79
N ASN A 11 4.81 4.48 -8.88
CA ASN A 11 5.17 3.94 -10.18
C ASN A 11 6.54 4.47 -10.67
N PRO A 12 7.14 3.88 -11.73
CA PRO A 12 8.43 4.35 -12.27
C PRO A 12 8.43 5.79 -12.80
N SER A 13 7.26 6.39 -13.04
CA SER A 13 7.14 7.80 -13.46
C SER A 13 7.14 8.79 -12.27
N GLY A 14 7.26 8.29 -11.03
CA GLY A 14 7.21 9.10 -9.81
C GLY A 14 5.80 9.51 -9.39
N LYS A 15 4.76 8.84 -9.89
CA LYS A 15 3.36 9.08 -9.52
C LYS A 15 2.83 7.97 -8.64
N TRP A 16 1.99 8.34 -7.68
CA TRP A 16 1.28 7.40 -6.83
C TRP A 16 0.05 6.86 -7.56
N GLU A 17 -0.07 5.54 -7.63
CA GLU A 17 -1.20 4.84 -8.24
C GLU A 17 -1.86 3.92 -7.22
N LEU A 18 -3.19 3.84 -7.27
CA LEU A 18 -3.97 2.98 -6.38
C LEU A 18 -3.72 1.51 -6.72
N LEU A 19 -3.23 0.76 -5.73
CA LEU A 19 -3.14 -0.69 -5.80
C LEU A 19 -4.46 -1.33 -5.38
N SER A 20 -4.98 -0.94 -4.20
CA SER A 20 -6.17 -1.52 -3.61
C SER A 20 -6.71 -0.73 -2.41
N GLU A 21 -7.93 -1.04 -1.98
CA GLU A 21 -8.63 -0.43 -0.85
C GLU A 21 -9.16 -1.52 0.08
N PHE A 22 -8.87 -1.41 1.38
CA PHE A 22 -9.26 -2.40 2.39
C PHE A 22 -9.55 -1.74 3.74
N ASN A 23 -10.14 -2.51 4.66
CA ASN A 23 -10.19 -2.12 6.08
C ASN A 23 -8.81 -2.26 6.73
N MET A 24 -8.45 -1.34 7.64
CA MET A 24 -7.15 -1.26 8.34
C MET A 24 -6.78 -2.56 9.06
N GLU A 25 -7.76 -3.30 9.58
CA GLU A 25 -7.55 -4.59 10.26
C GLU A 25 -6.96 -5.66 9.31
N TYR A 26 -7.16 -5.53 8.00
CA TYR A 26 -6.60 -6.43 6.99
C TYR A 26 -5.18 -6.05 6.56
N LEU A 27 -4.75 -4.82 6.83
CA LEU A 27 -3.46 -4.29 6.38
C LEU A 27 -2.29 -5.04 7.03
N SER A 28 -2.31 -5.16 8.36
CA SER A 28 -1.24 -5.79 9.13
C SER A 28 -1.17 -7.29 8.91
N MET A 29 -2.31 -7.96 8.78
CA MET A 29 -2.38 -9.41 8.54
C MET A 29 -2.01 -9.83 7.12
N HIS A 30 -2.07 -8.92 6.15
CA HIS A 30 -1.85 -9.24 4.73
C HIS A 30 -0.77 -8.40 4.05
N LYS A 31 0.03 -7.65 4.82
CA LYS A 31 1.17 -6.85 4.32
C LYS A 31 2.03 -7.62 3.31
N ASP A 32 2.48 -8.82 3.69
CA ASP A 32 3.33 -9.66 2.85
C ASP A 32 2.63 -10.11 1.56
N ARG A 33 1.31 -10.33 1.61
CA ARG A 33 0.51 -10.67 0.42
C ARG A 33 0.38 -9.48 -0.51
N THR A 34 0.16 -8.29 0.03
CA THR A 34 0.10 -7.03 -0.73
C THR A 34 1.45 -6.73 -1.40
N LEU A 35 2.57 -7.00 -0.71
CA LEU A 35 3.93 -6.91 -1.27
C LEU A 35 4.20 -7.99 -2.33
N SER A 36 3.73 -9.22 -2.12
CA SER A 36 3.86 -10.32 -3.09
C SER A 36 2.96 -10.19 -4.33
N GLY A 37 1.96 -9.30 -4.30
CA GLY A 37 1.11 -8.89 -5.44
C GLY A 37 1.86 -8.05 -6.48
N THR A 38 3.19 -8.19 -6.52
CA THR A 38 4.21 -7.37 -7.19
C THR A 38 4.11 -7.36 -8.72
N THR A 39 3.14 -8.07 -9.30
CA THR A 39 2.95 -8.18 -10.76
C THR A 39 2.57 -6.86 -11.43
N ARG A 40 1.92 -5.92 -10.72
CA ARG A 40 1.60 -4.58 -11.25
C ARG A 40 2.61 -3.49 -10.90
N ALA A 41 3.28 -3.61 -9.77
CA ALA A 41 4.10 -2.55 -9.20
C ALA A 41 5.58 -2.64 -9.61
N GLY A 42 6.12 -3.83 -9.86
CA GLY A 42 7.55 -4.06 -10.08
C GLY A 42 8.32 -4.32 -8.78
N THR A 43 9.53 -4.88 -8.90
CA THR A 43 10.32 -5.46 -7.80
C THR A 43 11.04 -4.46 -6.88
N SER A 44 10.98 -3.15 -7.17
CA SER A 44 11.66 -2.10 -6.38
C SER A 44 10.74 -0.89 -6.17
N THR A 45 9.51 -1.18 -5.76
CA THR A 45 8.45 -0.19 -5.69
C THR A 45 8.14 0.15 -4.24
N THR A 46 8.12 1.46 -3.97
CA THR A 46 7.66 2.01 -2.70
C THR A 46 6.14 2.02 -2.68
N PHE A 47 5.56 1.76 -1.53
CA PHE A 47 4.13 1.85 -1.29
C PHE A 47 3.84 2.71 -0.07
N ARG A 48 2.59 3.15 0.04
CA ARG A 48 2.07 3.87 1.20
C ARG A 48 0.65 3.42 1.53
N ALA A 49 0.38 3.25 2.82
CA ALA A 49 -0.98 3.18 3.36
C ALA A 49 -1.47 4.59 3.66
N ILE A 50 -2.66 4.94 3.17
CA ILE A 50 -3.32 6.22 3.45
C ILE A 50 -4.70 5.96 4.04
N ALA A 51 -5.02 6.66 5.12
CA ALA A 51 -6.35 6.68 5.67
C ALA A 51 -7.32 7.40 4.73
N VAL A 52 -8.44 6.76 4.38
CA VAL A 52 -9.39 7.33 3.41
C VAL A 52 -10.10 8.58 3.96
N ASP A 53 -10.35 8.60 5.26
CA ASP A 53 -11.05 9.68 5.97
C ASP A 53 -10.22 10.96 6.12
N SER A 54 -8.95 10.82 6.46
CA SER A 54 -8.07 11.97 6.76
C SER A 54 -7.03 12.26 5.67
N GLY A 55 -6.80 11.34 4.74
CA GLY A 55 -5.69 11.42 3.79
C GLY A 55 -4.31 11.27 4.44
N GLU A 56 -4.25 10.91 5.71
CA GLU A 56 -3.02 10.73 6.48
C GLU A 56 -2.26 9.49 6.01
N VAL A 57 -0.95 9.63 5.78
CA VAL A 57 -0.07 8.49 5.54
C VAL A 57 0.14 7.77 6.86
N LEU A 58 -0.32 6.53 6.95
CA LEU A 58 -0.25 5.71 8.15
C LEU A 58 1.04 4.91 8.23
N ASP A 59 1.54 4.46 7.09
CA ASP A 59 2.75 3.63 6.98
C ASP A 59 3.31 3.67 5.54
N MET A 60 4.60 3.36 5.39
CA MET A 60 5.31 3.28 4.12
C MET A 60 6.24 2.08 4.09
N TRP A 61 6.35 1.41 2.94
CA TRP A 61 7.18 0.22 2.78
C TRP A 61 7.78 0.11 1.38
N HIS A 62 8.80 -0.71 1.25
CA HIS A 62 9.42 -1.06 -0.03
C HIS A 62 9.27 -2.55 -0.34
N SER A 63 9.16 -2.89 -1.63
CA SER A 63 9.01 -4.29 -2.05
C SER A 63 10.22 -5.18 -1.74
N ASP A 64 11.40 -4.61 -1.50
CA ASP A 64 12.62 -5.33 -1.10
C ASP A 64 12.72 -5.59 0.42
N GLU A 65 11.75 -5.13 1.22
CA GLU A 65 11.66 -5.41 2.66
C GLU A 65 10.95 -6.73 2.99
N GLY A 66 10.57 -7.52 1.97
CA GLY A 66 9.83 -8.79 2.07
C GLY A 66 10.68 -10.05 2.01
#